data_AF-A0A1H5WVC1-F1
#
_entry.id   AF-A0A1H5WVC1-F1
#
_cell.length_a   1.000
_cell.length_b   1.000
_cell.length_c   1.000
_cell.angle_alpha   90.00
_cell.angle_beta   90.00
_cell.angle_gamma   90.00
#
_symmetry.space_group_name_H-M   'P 1'
#
loop_
_entity.id
_entity.type
_entity.pdbx_description
1 polymer ?
#
loop_
_entity_poly.entity_id
_entity_poly.type
_entity_poly.pdbx_seq_one_letter_code
_entity_poly.pdbx_strand_id
1 'polypeptide(L)'
;MKKVAEEIPAYSYGDVEVAASPVSLAELEQLKETAGFSPQDEAYLRMAGEVLADQTQEIVAHWRSGIIASIPHLARHSRTPEGEPIPEYLGRSNLRFQQWILDTCLRPYDQEWLNYQQEIALRHTSVKKNQADDVRSTAYVPFHDIVGFVAVMNDTIKPYLARKGHGVEDVEGMHGAWRKSLQMQIALWSRTYLDVAKKSNEW
;
A
#
# COMPACT_ATOMS: atom_id res chain seq x y z
N MET A 1 -12.35 -6.33 -12.20
CA MET A 1 -11.53 -6.41 -10.98
C MET A 1 -12.33 -5.86 -9.82
N LYS A 2 -12.24 -6.47 -8.63
CA LYS A 2 -13.03 -6.07 -7.47
C LYS A 2 -12.70 -4.63 -7.05
N LYS A 3 -13.72 -3.85 -6.72
CA LYS A 3 -13.61 -2.50 -6.18
C LYS A 3 -14.28 -2.43 -4.82
N VAL A 4 -13.74 -1.63 -3.91
CA VAL A 4 -14.31 -1.43 -2.56
C VAL A 4 -15.46 -0.42 -2.54
N ALA A 5 -15.61 0.38 -3.59
CA ALA A 5 -16.71 1.32 -3.80
C ALA A 5 -16.92 1.59 -5.31
N GLU A 6 -18.09 2.11 -5.69
CA GLU A 6 -18.37 2.53 -7.08
C GLU A 6 -17.38 3.62 -7.53
N GLU A 7 -17.19 4.61 -6.66
CA GLU A 7 -16.24 5.70 -6.83
C GLU A 7 -15.24 5.71 -5.67
N ILE A 8 -13.95 5.84 -6.01
CA ILE A 8 -12.87 5.96 -5.03
C ILE A 8 -12.14 7.26 -5.36
N PRO A 9 -12.33 8.34 -4.58
CA PRO A 9 -11.74 9.64 -4.86
C PRO A 9 -10.21 9.57 -5.01
N ALA A 10 -9.71 10.15 -6.11
CA ALA A 10 -8.31 10.17 -6.50
C ALA A 10 -7.63 8.78 -6.64
N TYR A 11 -8.41 7.71 -6.80
CA TYR A 11 -7.87 6.42 -7.25
C TYR A 11 -7.73 6.45 -8.76
N SER A 12 -6.48 6.45 -9.24
CA SER A 12 -6.15 6.72 -10.65
C SER A 12 -5.39 5.57 -11.31
N TYR A 13 -5.57 4.33 -10.83
CA TYR A 13 -4.90 3.17 -11.41
C TYR A 13 -5.27 3.04 -12.89
N GLY A 14 -4.27 2.99 -13.77
CA GLY A 14 -4.47 2.85 -15.22
C GLY A 14 -4.91 4.14 -15.92
N ASP A 15 -5.03 5.27 -15.20
CA ASP A 15 -5.28 6.56 -15.84
C ASP A 15 -4.05 7.04 -16.63
N VAL A 16 -4.31 7.70 -17.75
CA VAL A 16 -3.28 8.29 -18.63
C VAL A 16 -2.41 9.35 -17.93
N GLU A 17 -2.96 9.99 -16.89
CA GLU A 17 -2.27 11.01 -16.08
C GLU A 17 -1.26 10.38 -15.10
N VAL A 18 -1.32 9.06 -14.87
CA VAL A 18 -0.32 8.38 -14.06
C VAL A 18 0.95 8.18 -14.86
N ALA A 19 2.02 8.86 -14.43
CA ALA A 19 3.32 8.78 -15.08
C ALA A 19 3.86 7.34 -15.10
N ALA A 20 4.57 7.01 -16.18
CA ALA A 20 5.27 5.74 -16.27
C ALA A 20 6.31 5.59 -15.16
N SER A 21 6.34 4.42 -14.53
CA SER A 21 7.39 4.07 -13.57
C SER A 21 8.75 4.04 -14.26
N PRO A 22 9.83 4.53 -13.62
CA PRO A 22 11.17 4.38 -14.14
C PRO A 22 11.72 2.95 -14.00
N VAL A 23 10.95 2.04 -13.39
CA VAL A 23 11.24 0.61 -13.28
C VAL A 23 10.61 -0.11 -14.48
N SER A 24 11.43 -0.88 -15.18
CA SER A 24 11.01 -1.73 -16.29
C SER A 24 10.45 -3.08 -15.81
N LEU A 25 9.71 -3.77 -16.69
CA LEU A 25 9.27 -5.15 -16.43
C LEU A 25 10.44 -6.11 -16.18
N ALA A 26 11.58 -5.91 -16.85
CA ALA A 26 12.76 -6.75 -16.62
C ALA A 26 13.33 -6.56 -15.20
N GLU A 27 13.40 -5.33 -14.70
CA GLU A 27 13.78 -5.05 -13.30
C GLU A 27 12.74 -5.62 -12.32
N LEU A 28 11.44 -5.59 -12.65
CA LEU A 28 10.41 -6.20 -11.83
C LEU A 28 10.57 -7.73 -11.73
N GLU A 29 10.87 -8.42 -12.84
CA GLU A 29 11.12 -9.87 -12.79
C GLU A 29 12.36 -10.21 -11.95
N GLN A 30 13.44 -9.43 -12.05
CA GLN A 30 14.61 -9.59 -11.16
C GLN A 30 14.26 -9.36 -9.69
N LEU A 31 13.38 -8.41 -9.40
CA LEU A 31 12.89 -8.16 -8.04
C LEU A 31 12.03 -9.33 -7.53
N LYS A 32 11.18 -9.92 -8.38
CA LYS A 32 10.42 -11.13 -8.04
C LYS A 32 11.37 -12.29 -7.71
N GLU A 33 12.39 -12.53 -8.53
CA GLU A 33 13.41 -13.55 -8.26
C GLU A 33 14.12 -13.29 -6.92
N THR A 34 14.52 -12.04 -6.65
CA THR A 34 15.16 -11.63 -5.39
C THR A 34 14.28 -11.90 -4.18
N ALA A 35 12.97 -11.65 -4.30
CA ALA A 35 12.01 -11.89 -3.23
C ALA A 35 11.56 -13.37 -3.12
N GLY A 36 12.02 -14.23 -4.04
CA GLY A 36 11.50 -15.59 -4.20
C GLY A 36 10.00 -15.60 -4.51
N PHE A 37 9.51 -14.58 -5.20
CA PHE A 37 8.12 -14.45 -5.63
C PHE A 37 7.91 -15.21 -6.93
N SER A 38 6.97 -16.15 -6.90
CA SER A 38 6.73 -17.14 -7.95
C SER A 38 5.27 -17.14 -8.41
N PRO A 39 4.93 -17.84 -9.50
CA PRO A 39 3.53 -18.01 -9.92
C PRO A 39 2.64 -18.64 -8.84
N GLN A 40 3.21 -19.43 -7.92
CA GLN A 40 2.48 -19.97 -6.78
C GLN A 40 2.08 -18.87 -5.78
N ASP A 41 2.96 -17.88 -5.57
CA ASP A 41 2.64 -16.72 -4.72
C ASP A 41 1.53 -15.87 -5.36
N GLU A 42 1.50 -15.73 -6.68
CA GLU A 42 0.37 -15.07 -7.37
C GLU A 42 -0.94 -15.83 -7.17
N ALA A 43 -0.92 -17.17 -7.20
CA ALA A 43 -2.10 -17.97 -6.92
C ALA A 43 -2.60 -17.79 -5.48
N TYR A 44 -1.68 -17.77 -4.51
CA TYR A 44 -2.01 -17.49 -3.11
C TYR A 44 -2.48 -16.05 -2.89
N LEU A 45 -1.93 -15.06 -3.58
CA LEU A 45 -2.44 -13.69 -3.53
C LEU A 45 -3.85 -13.58 -4.08
N ARG A 46 -4.17 -14.27 -5.18
CA ARG A 46 -5.55 -14.32 -5.70
C ARG A 46 -6.51 -14.93 -4.67
N MET A 47 -6.11 -16.02 -4.02
CA MET A 47 -6.88 -16.62 -2.92
C MET A 47 -7.05 -15.65 -1.74
N ALA A 48 -5.98 -14.96 -1.34
CA ALA A 48 -6.02 -13.93 -0.30
C ALA A 48 -6.98 -12.80 -0.67
N GLY A 49 -7.01 -12.37 -1.93
CA GLY A 49 -7.93 -11.35 -2.43
C GLY A 49 -9.40 -11.77 -2.34
N GLU A 50 -9.71 -13.04 -2.55
CA GLU A 50 -11.05 -13.59 -2.32
C GLU A 50 -11.41 -13.57 -0.83
N VAL A 51 -10.49 -14.01 0.03
CA VAL A 51 -10.69 -14.05 1.49
C VAL A 51 -10.86 -12.66 2.11
N LEU A 52 -10.06 -11.69 1.67
CA LEU A 52 -9.99 -10.36 2.29
C LEU A 52 -11.05 -9.38 1.74
N ALA A 53 -11.75 -9.72 0.65
CA ALA A 53 -12.58 -8.77 -0.08
C ALA A 53 -13.65 -8.06 0.75
N ASP A 54 -14.35 -8.81 1.61
CA ASP A 54 -15.37 -8.27 2.50
C ASP A 54 -14.83 -7.81 3.87
N GLN A 55 -13.51 -7.81 4.04
CA GLN A 55 -12.83 -7.48 5.30
C GLN A 55 -11.95 -6.21 5.19
N THR A 56 -11.76 -5.66 3.97
CA THR A 56 -10.83 -4.54 3.72
C THR A 56 -11.10 -3.32 4.62
N GLN A 57 -12.36 -2.94 4.81
CA GLN A 57 -12.74 -1.83 5.70
C GLN A 57 -12.30 -2.09 7.15
N GLU A 58 -12.53 -3.30 7.67
CA GLU A 58 -12.14 -3.67 9.04
C GLU A 58 -10.62 -3.68 9.21
N ILE A 59 -9.90 -4.21 8.21
CA ILE A 59 -8.44 -4.25 8.19
C ILE A 59 -7.87 -2.82 8.23
N VAL A 60 -8.36 -1.94 7.36
CA VAL A 60 -7.90 -0.54 7.32
C VAL A 60 -8.27 0.21 8.59
N ALA A 61 -9.44 -0.05 9.18
CA ALA A 61 -9.82 0.53 10.46
C ALA A 61 -8.89 0.06 11.59
N HIS A 62 -8.52 -1.22 11.61
CA HIS A 62 -7.57 -1.77 12.58
C HIS A 62 -6.19 -1.10 12.44
N TRP A 63 -5.67 -0.96 11.22
CA TRP A 63 -4.38 -0.28 10.99
C TRP A 63 -4.43 1.21 11.32
N ARG A 64 -5.43 1.94 10.82
CA ARG A 64 -5.53 3.41 10.96
C ARG A 64 -5.97 3.83 12.35
N SER A 65 -7.14 3.37 12.76
CA SER A 65 -7.78 3.79 14.01
C SER A 65 -7.28 3.00 15.22
N GLY A 66 -6.90 1.72 15.02
CA GLY A 66 -6.38 0.88 16.09
C GLY A 66 -4.91 1.12 16.40
N ILE A 67 -4.06 1.14 15.36
CA ILE A 67 -2.60 1.15 15.55
C ILE A 67 -2.00 2.54 15.29
N ILE A 68 -2.12 3.07 14.07
CA ILE A 68 -1.49 4.35 13.67
C ILE A 68 -1.93 5.49 14.58
N ALA A 69 -3.22 5.60 14.88
CA ALA A 69 -3.76 6.66 15.74
C ALA A 69 -3.19 6.63 17.17
N SER A 70 -2.70 5.48 17.64
CA SER A 70 -2.09 5.31 18.97
C SER A 70 -0.61 5.68 19.03
N ILE A 71 0.05 5.87 17.88
CA ILE A 71 1.48 6.16 17.78
C ILE A 71 1.66 7.63 17.33
N PRO A 72 2.06 8.56 18.22
CA PRO A 72 2.01 10.00 17.93
C PRO A 72 2.76 10.44 16.66
N HIS A 73 3.95 9.89 16.42
CA HIS A 73 4.76 10.27 15.25
C HIS A 73 4.20 9.71 13.93
N LEU A 74 3.38 8.65 13.95
CA LEU A 74 2.65 8.16 12.78
C LEU A 74 1.34 8.93 12.59
N ALA A 75 0.58 9.14 13.67
CA ALA A 75 -0.73 9.78 13.65
C ALA A 75 -0.71 11.20 13.07
N ARG A 76 0.39 11.95 13.28
CA ARG A 76 0.54 13.33 12.75
C ARG A 76 0.39 13.41 11.23
N HIS A 77 0.73 12.34 10.50
CA HIS A 77 0.72 12.34 9.03
C HIS A 77 -0.69 12.37 8.41
N SER A 78 -1.74 12.23 9.24
CA SER A 78 -3.14 12.37 8.84
C SER A 78 -3.89 13.45 9.63
N ARG A 79 -3.15 14.41 10.19
CA ARG A 79 -3.65 15.57 10.95
C ARG A 79 -3.15 16.86 10.33
N THR A 80 -3.74 17.98 10.71
CA THR A 80 -3.18 19.31 10.38
C THR A 80 -1.81 19.48 11.04
N PRO A 81 -0.99 20.45 10.61
CA PRO A 81 0.25 20.79 11.31
C PRO A 81 0.05 21.14 12.79
N GLU A 82 -1.15 21.63 13.14
CA GLU A 82 -1.55 21.97 14.51
C GLU A 82 -2.01 20.74 15.33
N GLY A 83 -2.20 19.58 14.68
CA GLY A 83 -2.60 18.33 15.33
C GLY A 83 -4.09 17.98 15.22
N GLU A 84 -4.87 18.82 14.53
CA GLU A 84 -6.31 18.61 14.39
C GLU A 84 -6.63 17.46 13.41
N PRO A 85 -7.68 16.64 13.67
CA PRO A 85 -8.12 15.62 12.73
C PRO A 85 -8.55 16.21 11.38
N ILE A 86 -8.33 15.46 10.30
CA ILE A 86 -8.84 15.78 8.96
C ILE A 86 -9.76 14.64 8.50
N PRO A 87 -11.04 14.63 8.89
CA PRO A 87 -11.94 13.48 8.67
C PRO A 87 -12.13 13.10 7.21
N GLU A 88 -12.22 14.11 6.33
CA GLU A 88 -12.40 13.91 4.89
C GLU A 88 -11.15 13.26 4.25
N TYR A 89 -9.96 13.69 4.66
CA TYR A 89 -8.70 13.06 4.24
C TYR A 89 -8.64 11.60 4.66
N LEU A 90 -8.99 11.31 5.93
CA LEU A 90 -9.03 9.95 6.44
C LEU A 90 -10.04 9.09 5.68
N GLY A 91 -11.27 9.59 5.46
CA GLY A 91 -12.30 8.87 4.71
C GLY A 91 -11.85 8.50 3.29
N ARG A 92 -11.36 9.49 2.52
CA ARG A 92 -10.91 9.28 1.13
C ARG A 92 -9.68 8.38 1.04
N SER A 93 -8.67 8.64 1.87
CA SER A 93 -7.44 7.83 1.88
C SER A 93 -7.67 6.40 2.38
N ASN A 94 -8.63 6.19 3.29
CA ASN A 94 -9.02 4.84 3.73
C ASN A 94 -9.61 4.03 2.57
N LEU A 95 -10.45 4.60 1.71
CA LEU A 95 -10.97 3.89 0.53
C LEU A 95 -9.85 3.46 -0.42
N ARG A 96 -8.86 4.33 -0.67
CA ARG A 96 -7.69 3.97 -1.49
C ARG A 96 -6.83 2.90 -0.81
N PHE A 97 -6.70 2.92 0.51
CA PHE A 97 -5.95 1.90 1.24
C PHE A 97 -6.66 0.54 1.21
N GLN A 98 -7.99 0.53 1.32
CA GLN A 98 -8.80 -0.68 1.15
C GLN A 98 -8.66 -1.25 -0.26
N GLN A 99 -8.71 -0.38 -1.28
CA GLN A 99 -8.52 -0.79 -2.68
C GLN A 99 -7.11 -1.34 -2.92
N TRP A 100 -6.08 -0.75 -2.30
CA TRP A 100 -4.72 -1.25 -2.38
C TRP A 100 -4.54 -2.68 -1.83
N ILE A 101 -5.31 -3.08 -0.80
CA ILE A 101 -5.34 -4.49 -0.34
C ILE A 101 -5.80 -5.40 -1.48
N LEU A 102 -6.89 -5.03 -2.16
CA LEU A 102 -7.40 -5.81 -3.30
C LEU A 102 -6.44 -5.81 -4.47
N ASP A 103 -5.87 -4.64 -4.80
CA ASP A 103 -4.95 -4.52 -5.92
C ASP A 103 -3.67 -5.32 -5.70
N THR A 104 -3.16 -5.34 -4.47
CA THR A 104 -2.03 -6.19 -4.04
C THR A 104 -2.32 -7.67 -4.32
N CYS A 105 -3.57 -8.10 -4.16
CA CYS A 105 -3.95 -9.50 -4.31
C CYS A 105 -4.39 -9.89 -5.73
N LEU A 106 -5.03 -8.97 -6.45
CA LEU A 106 -5.83 -9.29 -7.65
C LEU A 106 -5.30 -8.68 -8.94
N ARG A 107 -4.44 -7.66 -8.86
CA ARG A 107 -3.85 -7.05 -10.07
C ARG A 107 -2.71 -7.91 -10.61
N PRO A 108 -2.57 -8.05 -11.93
CA PRO A 108 -1.32 -8.52 -12.51
C PRO A 108 -0.20 -7.53 -12.17
N TYR A 109 1.00 -8.04 -11.90
CA TYR A 109 2.18 -7.18 -11.70
C TYR A 109 2.79 -6.86 -13.05
N ASP A 110 2.15 -5.92 -13.73
CA ASP A 110 2.50 -5.41 -15.05
C ASP A 110 2.95 -3.94 -14.99
N GLN A 111 3.04 -3.29 -16.16
CA GLN A 111 3.50 -1.90 -16.22
C GLN A 111 2.50 -0.93 -15.59
N GLU A 112 1.18 -1.19 -15.69
CA GLU A 112 0.18 -0.34 -15.02
C GLU A 112 0.33 -0.45 -13.50
N TRP A 113 0.59 -1.66 -12.99
CA TRP A 113 0.86 -1.86 -11.57
C TRP A 113 2.13 -1.13 -11.14
N LEU A 114 3.23 -1.22 -11.89
CA LEU A 114 4.46 -0.48 -11.61
C LEU A 114 4.24 1.05 -11.60
N ASN A 115 3.51 1.57 -12.59
CA ASN A 115 3.18 2.98 -12.67
C ASN A 115 2.42 3.42 -11.41
N TYR A 116 1.49 2.59 -10.93
CA TYR A 116 0.74 2.90 -9.73
C TYR A 116 1.54 2.74 -8.43
N GLN A 117 2.50 1.81 -8.36
CA GLN A 117 3.45 1.73 -7.24
C GLN A 117 4.28 3.02 -7.12
N GLN A 118 4.75 3.55 -8.26
CA GLN A 118 5.45 4.85 -8.31
C GLN A 118 4.53 5.98 -7.85
N GLU A 119 3.27 6.01 -8.30
CA GLU A 119 2.29 7.02 -7.89
C GLU A 119 2.02 6.99 -6.39
N ILE A 120 1.83 5.79 -5.82
CA ILE A 120 1.64 5.62 -4.37
C ILE A 120 2.86 6.13 -3.60
N ALA A 121 4.08 5.77 -4.04
CA ALA A 121 5.31 6.25 -3.40
C ALA A 121 5.40 7.79 -3.42
N LEU A 122 5.17 8.42 -4.58
CA LEU A 122 5.18 9.88 -4.72
C LEU A 122 4.19 10.56 -3.77
N ARG A 123 3.00 9.97 -3.56
CA ARG A 123 1.97 10.48 -2.64
C ARG A 123 2.36 10.41 -1.16
N HIS A 124 3.45 9.72 -0.82
CA HIS A 124 4.02 9.76 0.53
C HIS A 124 5.21 10.73 0.66
N THR A 125 5.83 11.15 -0.46
CA THR A 125 6.92 12.16 -0.50
C THR A 125 6.38 13.59 -0.63
N SER A 126 7.23 14.62 -0.49
CA SER A 126 6.77 16.01 -0.69
C SER A 126 6.32 16.31 -2.12
N VAL A 127 6.67 15.46 -3.10
CA VAL A 127 6.31 15.66 -4.51
C VAL A 127 4.80 15.62 -4.72
N LYS A 128 4.08 14.70 -4.06
CA LYS A 128 2.62 14.56 -4.24
C LYS A 128 1.81 14.42 -2.96
N LYS A 129 2.43 14.35 -1.78
CA LYS A 129 1.67 14.26 -0.53
C LYS A 129 0.71 15.44 -0.41
N ASN A 130 -0.50 15.14 0.06
CA ASN A 130 -1.63 16.06 0.25
C ASN A 130 -2.35 16.55 -1.02
N GLN A 131 -1.77 16.42 -2.21
CA GLN A 131 -2.36 16.95 -3.45
C GLN A 131 -3.61 16.17 -3.90
N ALA A 132 -3.61 14.84 -3.72
CA ALA A 132 -4.71 13.98 -4.14
C ALA A 132 -6.05 14.30 -3.46
N ASP A 133 -6.02 14.89 -2.26
CA ASP A 133 -7.22 15.22 -1.48
C ASP A 133 -7.35 16.73 -1.20
N ASP A 134 -6.42 17.55 -1.69
CA ASP A 134 -6.30 19.00 -1.43
C ASP A 134 -6.34 19.35 0.07
N VAL A 135 -5.37 18.81 0.84
CA VAL A 135 -5.34 18.94 2.32
C VAL A 135 -4.08 19.63 2.82
N ARG A 136 -4.12 20.17 4.04
CA ARG A 136 -2.93 20.69 4.75
C ARG A 136 -2.53 19.73 5.87
N SER A 137 -1.47 18.97 5.66
CA SER A 137 -0.86 18.06 6.66
C SER A 137 0.68 18.16 6.58
N THR A 138 1.41 17.21 7.17
CA THR A 138 2.88 17.15 7.03
C THR A 138 3.29 17.12 5.56
N ALA A 139 4.48 17.65 5.25
CA ALA A 139 4.98 17.71 3.88
C ALA A 139 5.24 16.33 3.26
N TYR A 140 5.71 15.36 4.06
CA TYR A 140 5.95 13.97 3.64
C TYR A 140 5.69 13.01 4.81
N VAL A 141 5.79 11.70 4.54
CA VAL A 141 5.90 10.62 5.54
C VAL A 141 7.33 10.08 5.49
N PRO A 142 8.08 10.04 6.60
CA PRO A 142 9.44 9.52 6.59
C PRO A 142 9.52 8.07 6.10
N PHE A 143 10.53 7.74 5.28
CA PHE A 143 10.64 6.40 4.73
C PHE A 143 10.82 5.32 5.81
N HIS A 144 11.51 5.63 6.90
CA HIS A 144 11.67 4.69 8.02
C HIS A 144 10.34 4.33 8.69
N ASP A 145 9.37 5.25 8.74
CA ASP A 145 8.03 4.99 9.27
C ASP A 145 7.27 4.02 8.33
N ILE A 146 7.43 4.20 7.02
CA ILE A 146 6.86 3.31 6.00
C ILE A 146 7.46 1.90 6.13
N VAL A 147 8.80 1.78 6.16
CA VAL A 147 9.50 0.49 6.29
C VAL A 147 9.16 -0.20 7.61
N GLY A 148 9.15 0.54 8.73
CA GLY A 148 8.80 -0.01 10.04
C GLY A 148 7.37 -0.54 10.12
N PHE A 149 6.42 0.12 9.44
CA PHE A 149 5.02 -0.29 9.45
C PHE A 149 4.73 -1.56 8.63
N VAL A 150 5.65 -1.98 7.74
CA VAL A 150 5.51 -3.22 6.95
C VAL A 150 5.35 -4.44 7.85
N ALA A 151 6.14 -4.53 8.93
CA ALA A 151 6.06 -5.64 9.88
C ALA A 151 4.67 -5.71 10.52
N VAL A 152 4.12 -4.56 10.92
CA VAL A 152 2.78 -4.47 11.51
C VAL A 152 1.71 -4.93 10.53
N MET A 153 1.73 -4.45 9.28
CA MET A 153 0.76 -4.87 8.26
C MET A 153 0.86 -6.36 7.96
N ASN A 154 2.08 -6.91 7.92
CA ASN A 154 2.29 -8.32 7.70
C ASN A 154 1.78 -9.19 8.87
N ASP A 155 2.08 -8.82 10.11
CA ASP A 155 1.74 -9.68 11.26
C ASP A 155 0.23 -9.66 11.54
N THR A 156 -0.40 -8.50 11.31
CA THR A 156 -1.83 -8.30 11.61
C THR A 156 -2.78 -8.77 10.51
N ILE A 157 -2.31 -9.07 9.29
CA ILE A 157 -3.19 -9.58 8.21
C ILE A 157 -3.57 -11.05 8.40
N LYS A 158 -2.70 -11.86 9.03
CA LYS A 158 -2.84 -13.32 9.09
C LYS A 158 -4.16 -13.79 9.72
N PRO A 159 -4.65 -13.19 10.82
CA PRO A 159 -5.97 -13.54 11.36
C PRO A 159 -7.11 -13.31 10.37
N TYR A 160 -7.03 -12.30 9.51
CA TYR A 160 -8.05 -12.04 8.47
C TYR A 160 -8.01 -13.09 7.37
N LEU A 161 -6.81 -13.56 6.99
CA LEU A 161 -6.62 -14.65 6.03
C LEU A 161 -7.19 -15.99 6.52
N ALA A 162 -7.27 -16.20 7.83
CA ALA A 162 -7.79 -17.44 8.43
C ALA A 162 -9.33 -17.48 8.58
N ARG A 163 -10.05 -16.36 8.40
CA ARG A 163 -11.48 -16.26 8.79
C ARG A 163 -12.45 -17.03 7.90
N LYS A 164 -12.03 -17.50 6.73
CA LYS A 164 -12.91 -18.15 5.74
C LYS A 164 -12.78 -19.67 5.71
N GLY A 165 -12.14 -20.27 6.72
CA GLY A 165 -12.10 -21.72 6.90
C GLY A 165 -11.14 -22.46 5.96
N HIS A 166 -10.18 -21.76 5.36
CA HIS A 166 -9.09 -22.40 4.60
C HIS A 166 -8.15 -23.19 5.52
N GLY A 167 -7.50 -24.21 4.95
CA GLY A 167 -6.53 -25.03 5.67
C GLY A 167 -5.31 -24.22 6.11
N VAL A 168 -4.57 -24.73 7.11
CA VAL A 168 -3.38 -24.05 7.63
C VAL A 168 -2.36 -23.78 6.53
N GLU A 169 -2.11 -24.73 5.63
CA GLU A 169 -1.19 -24.58 4.51
C GLU A 169 -1.58 -23.44 3.56
N ASP A 170 -2.87 -23.29 3.26
CA ASP A 170 -3.37 -22.20 2.43
C ASP A 170 -3.21 -20.84 3.13
N VAL A 171 -3.49 -20.78 4.44
CA VAL A 171 -3.30 -19.57 5.23
C VAL A 171 -1.84 -19.16 5.28
N GLU A 172 -0.91 -20.10 5.48
CA GLU A 172 0.53 -19.83 5.44
C GLU A 172 0.98 -19.41 4.02
N GLY A 173 0.45 -20.04 2.97
CA GLY A 173 0.72 -19.68 1.59
C GLY A 173 0.28 -18.25 1.25
N MET A 174 -0.95 -17.89 1.62
CA MET A 174 -1.49 -16.53 1.49
C MET A 174 -0.65 -15.52 2.25
N HIS A 175 -0.29 -15.81 3.51
CA HIS A 175 0.50 -14.92 4.34
C HIS A 175 1.92 -14.73 3.81
N GLY A 176 2.55 -15.81 3.36
CA GLY A 176 3.87 -15.78 2.73
C GLY A 176 3.90 -14.97 1.45
N ALA A 177 2.90 -15.12 0.59
CA ALA A 177 2.77 -14.38 -0.65
C ALA A 177 2.48 -12.88 -0.40
N TRP A 178 1.62 -12.57 0.58
CA TRP A 178 1.37 -11.20 1.05
C TRP A 178 2.66 -10.53 1.54
N ARG A 179 3.43 -11.21 2.39
CA ARG A 179 4.72 -10.72 2.89
C ARG A 179 5.69 -10.38 1.76
N LYS A 180 5.84 -11.27 0.78
CA LYS A 180 6.73 -11.04 -0.38
C LYS A 180 6.25 -9.86 -1.21
N SER A 181 4.95 -9.76 -1.48
CA SER A 181 4.39 -8.60 -2.19
C SER A 181 4.66 -7.29 -1.47
N LEU A 182 4.37 -7.23 -0.16
CA LEU A 182 4.67 -6.05 0.66
C LEU A 182 6.14 -5.63 0.54
N GLN A 183 7.06 -6.59 0.68
CA GLN A 183 8.48 -6.31 0.61
C GLN A 183 8.91 -5.78 -0.76
N MET A 184 8.37 -6.33 -1.85
CA MET A 184 8.64 -5.84 -3.21
C MET A 184 8.10 -4.44 -3.44
N GLN A 185 6.86 -4.14 -3.00
CA GLN A 185 6.27 -2.81 -3.11
C GLN A 185 7.14 -1.76 -2.39
N ILE A 186 7.62 -2.09 -1.20
CA ILE A 186 8.46 -1.18 -0.40
C ILE A 186 9.86 -1.01 -1.02
N ALA A 187 10.41 -2.07 -1.62
CA ALA A 187 11.64 -1.97 -2.41
C ALA A 187 11.46 -1.02 -3.62
N LEU A 188 10.34 -1.09 -4.33
CA LEU A 188 10.02 -0.16 -5.42
C LEU A 188 9.90 1.28 -4.90
N TRP A 189 9.17 1.49 -3.80
CA TRP A 189 8.98 2.83 -3.24
C TRP A 189 10.31 3.44 -2.75
N SER A 190 11.23 2.61 -2.24
CA SER A 190 12.55 3.06 -1.80
C SER A 190 13.30 3.86 -2.87
N ARG A 191 13.18 3.46 -4.15
CA ARG A 191 13.81 4.16 -5.28
C ARG A 191 13.24 5.56 -5.42
N THR A 192 11.91 5.71 -5.33
CA THR A 192 11.24 7.01 -5.38
C THR A 192 11.74 7.92 -4.25
N TYR A 193 11.81 7.40 -3.02
CA TYR A 193 12.33 8.16 -1.88
C TYR A 193 13.78 8.58 -2.09
N LEU A 194 14.66 7.66 -2.52
CA LEU A 194 16.07 7.96 -2.82
C LEU A 194 16.24 9.01 -3.92
N ASP A 195 15.37 9.01 -4.92
CA ASP A 195 15.42 9.98 -6.02
C ASP A 195 14.90 11.36 -5.60
N VAL A 196 13.87 11.42 -4.76
CA VAL A 196 13.38 12.68 -4.17
C VAL A 196 14.41 13.26 -3.19
N ALA A 197 15.02 12.42 -2.37
CA ALA A 197 16.13 12.75 -1.47
C ALA A 197 17.36 13.36 -2.16
N LYS A 198 17.65 12.99 -3.41
CA LYS A 198 18.74 13.64 -4.18
C LYS A 198 18.40 15.08 -4.56
N LYS A 199 17.11 15.42 -4.60
CA LYS A 199 16.57 16.71 -5.05
C LYS A 199 16.07 17.59 -3.89
N SER A 200 16.00 17.04 -2.67
CA SER A 200 15.42 17.68 -1.48
C SER A 200 16.06 17.12 -0.20
N ASN A 201 16.05 17.87 0.90
CA ASN A 201 16.54 17.40 2.21
C ASN A 201 15.50 16.50 2.93
N GLU A 202 14.97 15.49 2.25
CA GLU A 202 14.04 14.51 2.82
C GLU A 202 14.78 13.32 3.43
N TRP A 203 15.31 13.46 4.65
CA TRP A 203 15.77 12.33 5.48
C TRP A 203 15.50 12.60 6.97
#